data_AF-A0A7S0J9W1-F1
#
_entry.id   AF-A0A7S0J9W1-F1
#
_cell.length_a   1.000
_cell.length_b   1.000
_cell.length_c   1.000
_cell.angle_alpha   90.00
_cell.angle_beta   90.00
_cell.angle_gamma   90.00
#
_symmetry.space_group_name_H-M   'P 1'
#
loop_
_entity.id
_entity.type
_entity.pdbx_description
1 polymer ?
#
loop_
_entity_poly.entity_id
_entity_poly.type
_entity_poly.pdbx_seq_one_letter_code
_entity_poly.pdbx_strand_id
1 'polypeptide(L)'
;GGCNWITCRCGHQFCYFCFNTDPQHHNQPCNAPPDKTAQGAQSDLEYYMHYYDRWDGHRKSQELETQLRQDALSCMEDLTAHADHPSLQIDLAFLSEGTEALIACRRVLKNTYPYAFFLPKSSAKELFENLQARLEAQTEQLSAALESRQPLSAEATAEERRAHKTKIVNLGADARVRLRHMREGLEEGLVPKVTPAKPVMPTVGRPSGSRADPILL
;
A
#
# COMPACT_ATOMS: atom_id res chain seq x y z
N GLY A 1 -11.66 -0.42 6.61
CA GLY A 1 -10.90 -1.40 5.82
C GLY A 1 -9.46 -0.96 5.78
N GLY A 2 -8.74 -1.28 4.70
CA GLY A 2 -7.32 -0.97 4.53
C GLY A 2 -6.99 0.39 3.92
N CYS A 3 -7.99 1.22 3.59
CA CYS A 3 -7.78 2.55 3.01
C CYS A 3 -6.94 3.44 3.94
N ASN A 4 -5.90 4.06 3.40
CA ASN A 4 -4.98 4.91 4.15
C ASN A 4 -5.46 6.36 4.29
N TRP A 5 -6.61 6.72 3.71
CA TRP A 5 -7.34 7.93 4.07
C TRP A 5 -8.30 7.63 5.22
N ILE A 6 -7.93 8.03 6.42
CA ILE A 6 -8.60 7.62 7.65
C ILE A 6 -9.43 8.75 8.25
N THR A 7 -10.60 8.40 8.79
CA THR A 7 -11.45 9.31 9.56
C THR A 7 -11.31 8.98 11.05
N CYS A 8 -10.83 9.94 11.84
CA CYS A 8 -10.78 9.84 13.28
C CYS A 8 -12.20 9.85 13.88
N ARG A 9 -12.37 9.32 15.10
CA ARG A 9 -13.64 9.36 15.84
C ARG A 9 -14.16 10.78 16.07
N CYS A 10 -13.28 11.78 16.10
CA CYS A 10 -13.67 13.18 16.20
C CYS A 10 -14.09 13.81 14.85
N GLY A 11 -14.14 13.03 13.76
CA GLY A 11 -14.54 13.48 12.43
C GLY A 11 -13.40 14.01 11.55
N HIS A 12 -12.21 14.23 12.09
CA HIS A 12 -11.05 14.68 11.29
C HIS A 12 -10.56 13.61 10.33
N GLN A 13 -10.28 14.00 9.09
CA GLN A 13 -9.76 13.11 8.04
C GLN A 13 -8.30 13.45 7.73
N PHE A 14 -7.48 12.42 7.52
CA PHE A 14 -6.09 12.60 7.16
C PHE A 14 -5.48 11.35 6.49
N CYS A 15 -4.35 11.55 5.82
CA CYS A 15 -3.54 10.46 5.30
C CYS A 15 -2.73 9.79 6.40
N TYR A 16 -2.82 8.46 6.51
CA TYR A 16 -2.11 7.65 7.49
C TYR A 16 -0.58 7.83 7.43
N PHE A 17 -0.02 8.08 6.25
CA PHE A 17 1.44 8.15 6.06
C PHE A 17 2.04 9.53 6.32
N CYS A 18 1.36 10.60 5.92
CA CYS A 18 1.93 11.95 5.98
C CYS A 18 1.12 12.93 6.83
N PHE A 19 0.00 12.49 7.40
CA PHE A 19 -0.92 13.29 8.23
C PHE A 19 -1.51 14.53 7.52
N ASN A 20 -1.42 14.60 6.19
CA ASN A 20 -2.04 15.67 5.42
C ASN A 20 -3.58 15.56 5.55
N THR A 21 -4.21 16.69 5.86
CA THR A 21 -5.66 16.82 6.11
C THR A 21 -6.44 17.38 4.92
N ASP A 22 -5.77 17.77 3.83
CA ASP A 22 -6.44 18.22 2.61
C ASP A 22 -7.17 17.04 1.94
N PRO A 23 -8.50 17.07 1.76
CA PRO A 23 -9.23 16.01 1.09
C PRO A 23 -8.74 15.68 -0.32
N GLN A 24 -8.12 16.64 -1.03
CA GLN A 24 -7.51 16.40 -2.33
C GLN A 24 -6.33 15.43 -2.24
N HIS A 25 -5.67 15.36 -1.07
CA HIS A 25 -4.52 14.50 -0.83
C HIS A 25 -4.84 13.01 -0.95
N HIS A 26 -6.07 12.57 -0.66
CA HIS A 26 -6.46 11.15 -0.73
C HIS A 26 -6.08 10.49 -2.06
N ASN A 27 -6.14 11.26 -3.17
CA ASN A 27 -5.84 10.76 -4.51
C ASN A 27 -4.51 11.31 -5.07
N GLN A 28 -3.68 11.94 -4.23
CA GLN A 28 -2.40 12.51 -4.61
C GLN A 28 -1.25 11.74 -3.99
N PRO A 29 -0.11 11.61 -4.70
CA PRO A 29 1.01 10.85 -4.19
C PRO A 29 1.71 11.54 -3.02
N CYS A 30 2.14 10.74 -2.05
CA CYS A 30 2.94 11.18 -0.89
C CYS A 30 4.13 10.25 -0.62
N ASN A 31 4.56 9.50 -1.65
CA ASN A 31 5.57 8.45 -1.55
C ASN A 31 7.02 8.94 -1.71
N ALA A 32 7.23 10.23 -2.00
CA ALA A 32 8.57 10.81 -2.13
C ALA A 32 9.32 10.81 -0.78
N PRO A 33 10.53 10.23 -0.70
CA PRO A 33 11.31 10.18 0.53
C PRO A 33 11.89 11.55 0.92
N PRO A 34 12.24 11.75 2.21
CA PRO A 34 13.05 12.91 2.61
C PRO A 34 14.41 12.87 1.91
N ASP A 35 15.01 14.04 1.71
CA ASP A 35 16.29 14.12 1.00
C ASP A 35 17.45 13.64 1.88
N LYS A 36 18.24 12.69 1.36
CA LYS A 36 19.45 12.15 2.02
C LYS A 36 20.63 13.13 2.06
N THR A 37 20.49 14.35 1.55
CA THR A 37 21.59 15.33 1.47
C THR A 37 22.01 15.86 2.84
N ALA A 38 21.12 15.81 3.84
CA ALA A 38 21.48 16.04 5.22
C ALA A 38 22.36 14.88 5.72
N GLN A 39 23.60 15.17 6.15
CA GLN A 39 24.50 14.16 6.71
C GLN A 39 24.16 13.93 8.19
N GLY A 40 23.99 12.66 8.60
CA GLY A 40 23.87 12.30 10.01
C GLY A 40 23.00 11.07 10.26
N ALA A 41 23.13 10.48 11.45
CA ALA A 41 22.33 9.32 11.86
C ALA A 41 20.82 9.59 11.86
N GLN A 42 20.42 10.85 12.06
CA GLN A 42 19.00 11.25 12.07
C GLN A 42 18.38 11.19 10.67
N SER A 43 19.03 11.75 9.64
CA SER A 43 18.51 11.73 8.27
C SER A 43 18.49 10.33 7.67
N ASP A 44 19.48 9.49 8.01
CA ASP A 44 19.48 8.08 7.64
C ASP A 44 18.31 7.31 8.28
N LEU A 45 18.00 7.61 9.55
CA LEU A 45 16.86 7.02 10.25
C LEU A 45 15.52 7.48 9.66
N GLU A 46 15.35 8.77 9.41
CA GLU A 46 14.14 9.33 8.78
C GLU A 46 13.90 8.74 7.39
N TYR A 47 14.97 8.59 6.60
CA TYR A 47 14.89 7.92 5.31
C TYR A 47 14.50 6.45 5.45
N TYR A 48 15.07 5.72 6.40
CA TYR A 48 14.67 4.33 6.67
C TYR A 48 13.20 4.23 7.10
N MET A 49 12.77 5.07 8.04
CA MET A 49 11.39 5.09 8.54
C MET A 49 10.39 5.37 7.42
N HIS A 50 10.70 6.26 6.48
CA HIS A 50 9.85 6.53 5.31
C HIS A 50 9.45 5.25 4.54
N TYR A 51 10.42 4.38 4.25
CA TYR A 51 10.17 3.14 3.51
C TYR A 51 9.60 2.04 4.41
N TYR A 52 10.05 1.95 5.66
CA TYR A 52 9.55 0.97 6.61
C TYR A 52 8.06 1.18 6.94
N ASP A 53 7.67 2.42 7.27
CA ASP A 53 6.29 2.74 7.65
C ASP A 53 5.32 2.48 6.50
N ARG A 54 5.74 2.73 5.25
CA ARG A 54 4.93 2.45 4.05
C ARG A 54 4.83 0.96 3.74
N TRP A 55 5.91 0.21 3.90
CA TRP A 55 5.87 -1.25 3.83
C TRP A 55 4.90 -1.83 4.86
N ASP A 56 5.03 -1.44 6.13
CA ASP A 56 4.20 -1.97 7.22
C ASP A 56 2.74 -1.51 7.10
N GLY A 57 2.51 -0.25 6.71
CA GLY A 57 1.18 0.27 6.42
C GLY A 57 0.48 -0.52 5.33
N HIS A 58 1.12 -0.72 4.17
CA HIS A 58 0.51 -1.53 3.10
C HIS A 58 0.35 -3.01 3.46
N ARG A 59 1.24 -3.58 4.27
CA ARG A 59 1.07 -4.94 4.81
C ARG A 59 -0.19 -5.03 5.68
N LYS A 60 -0.39 -4.09 6.60
CA LYS A 60 -1.59 -3.99 7.46
C LYS A 60 -2.85 -3.74 6.63
N SER A 61 -2.81 -2.83 5.65
CA SER A 61 -3.93 -2.60 4.72
C SER A 61 -4.35 -3.90 4.02
N GLN A 62 -3.38 -4.67 3.52
CA GLN A 62 -3.66 -5.95 2.86
C GLN A 62 -4.35 -6.97 3.80
N GLU A 63 -3.96 -7.01 5.07
CA GLU A 63 -4.59 -7.89 6.08
C GLU A 63 -6.06 -7.49 6.30
N LEU A 64 -6.32 -6.19 6.45
CA LEU A 64 -7.68 -5.65 6.59
C LEU A 64 -8.55 -5.90 5.35
N GLU A 65 -7.98 -5.79 4.15
CA GLU A 65 -8.67 -6.09 2.89
C GLU A 65 -8.95 -7.59 2.72
N THR A 66 -8.06 -8.45 3.21
CA THR A 66 -8.28 -9.90 3.22
C THR A 66 -9.45 -10.26 4.14
N GLN A 67 -9.59 -9.57 5.28
CA GLN A 67 -10.78 -9.70 6.12
C GLN A 67 -12.03 -9.18 5.42
N LEU A 68 -11.95 -8.00 4.78
CA LEU A 68 -13.07 -7.44 4.01
C LEU A 68 -13.57 -8.41 2.93
N ARG A 69 -12.66 -9.13 2.28
CA ARG A 69 -12.99 -10.19 1.31
C ARG A 69 -13.81 -11.32 1.95
N GLN A 70 -13.39 -11.81 3.12
CA GLN A 70 -14.09 -12.89 3.82
C GLN A 70 -15.49 -12.46 4.24
N ASP A 71 -15.62 -11.25 4.79
CA ASP A 71 -16.91 -10.67 5.17
C ASP A 71 -17.84 -10.54 3.95
N ALA A 72 -17.31 -10.10 2.81
CA ALA A 72 -18.07 -9.97 1.57
C ALA A 72 -18.55 -11.33 1.04
N LEU A 73 -17.69 -12.36 1.05
CA LEU A 73 -18.04 -13.72 0.64
C LEU A 73 -19.10 -14.33 1.56
N SER A 74 -18.97 -14.19 2.88
CA SER A 74 -19.98 -14.66 3.84
C SER A 74 -21.33 -13.98 3.61
N CYS A 75 -21.34 -12.66 3.41
CA CYS A 75 -22.57 -11.92 3.09
C CYS A 75 -23.21 -12.41 1.79
N MET A 76 -22.41 -12.71 0.75
CA MET A 76 -22.89 -13.30 -0.50
C MET A 76 -23.53 -14.67 -0.28
N GLU A 77 -22.90 -15.55 0.50
CA GLU A 77 -23.41 -16.88 0.82
C GLU A 77 -24.73 -16.81 1.57
N ASP A 78 -24.82 -15.98 2.61
CA ASP A 78 -26.04 -15.79 3.41
C ASP A 78 -27.21 -15.25 2.55
N LEU A 79 -26.94 -14.23 1.72
CA LEU A 79 -27.95 -13.65 0.83
C LEU A 79 -28.46 -14.64 -0.21
N THR A 80 -27.65 -15.64 -0.57
CA THR A 80 -27.99 -16.58 -1.65
C THR A 80 -28.56 -17.90 -1.14
N ALA A 81 -28.29 -18.26 0.11
CA ALA A 81 -29.01 -19.30 0.83
C ALA A 81 -30.47 -18.91 1.13
N HIS A 82 -30.77 -17.61 1.22
CA HIS A 82 -32.09 -17.09 1.59
C HIS A 82 -32.91 -16.48 0.44
N ALA A 83 -32.37 -16.41 -0.78
CA ALA A 83 -33.05 -15.83 -1.92
C ALA A 83 -33.21 -16.84 -3.08
N ASP A 84 -34.44 -17.03 -3.57
CA ASP A 84 -34.77 -17.79 -4.79
C ASP A 84 -34.33 -17.09 -6.09
N HIS A 85 -33.39 -16.13 -6.02
CA HIS A 85 -33.03 -15.26 -7.14
C HIS A 85 -31.53 -15.35 -7.51
N PRO A 86 -31.18 -16.10 -8.58
CA PRO A 86 -29.81 -16.18 -9.11
C PRO A 86 -29.17 -14.83 -9.51
N SER A 87 -30.00 -13.80 -9.74
CA SER A 87 -29.56 -12.45 -10.08
C SER A 87 -28.72 -11.77 -8.98
N LEU A 88 -28.95 -12.13 -7.71
CA LEU A 88 -28.21 -11.56 -6.56
C LEU A 88 -26.74 -12.01 -6.50
N GLN A 89 -26.39 -13.23 -6.94
CA GLN A 89 -25.00 -13.69 -7.02
C GLN A 89 -24.19 -12.91 -8.07
N ILE A 90 -24.78 -12.74 -9.26
CA ILE A 90 -24.18 -11.99 -10.37
C ILE A 90 -24.00 -10.52 -9.97
N ASP A 91 -24.87 -10.01 -9.10
CA ASP A 91 -24.77 -8.64 -8.62
C ASP A 91 -23.65 -8.40 -7.61
N LEU A 92 -23.04 -9.42 -7.00
CA LEU A 92 -21.96 -9.21 -6.00
C LEU A 92 -20.58 -9.67 -6.48
N ALA A 93 -20.48 -10.39 -7.60
CA ALA A 93 -19.20 -10.83 -8.18
C ALA A 93 -18.18 -9.69 -8.39
N PHE A 94 -18.67 -8.49 -8.75
CA PHE A 94 -17.81 -7.31 -8.96
C PHE A 94 -17.06 -6.89 -7.68
N LEU A 95 -17.63 -7.12 -6.50
CA LEU A 95 -16.98 -6.82 -5.22
C LEU A 95 -15.81 -7.76 -5.01
N SER A 96 -16.03 -9.07 -5.22
CA SER A 96 -14.97 -10.07 -5.09
C SER A 96 -13.83 -9.81 -6.07
N GLU A 97 -14.14 -9.55 -7.35
CA GLU A 97 -13.14 -9.22 -8.36
C GLU A 97 -12.36 -7.94 -8.05
N GLY A 98 -13.05 -6.91 -7.56
CA GLY A 98 -12.45 -5.66 -7.11
C GLY A 98 -11.52 -5.87 -5.92
N THR A 99 -11.95 -6.64 -4.92
CA THR A 99 -11.14 -6.96 -3.74
C THR A 99 -9.90 -7.78 -4.10
N GLU A 100 -10.00 -8.73 -5.02
CA GLU A 100 -8.83 -9.47 -5.52
C GLU A 100 -7.81 -8.54 -6.22
N ALA A 101 -8.30 -7.61 -7.05
CA ALA A 101 -7.43 -6.62 -7.68
C ALA A 101 -6.74 -5.74 -6.63
N LEU A 102 -7.47 -5.32 -5.59
CA LEU A 102 -6.95 -4.52 -4.49
C LEU A 102 -5.84 -5.26 -3.71
N ILE A 103 -6.10 -6.51 -3.30
CA ILE A 103 -5.12 -7.36 -2.59
C ILE A 103 -3.86 -7.56 -3.45
N ALA A 104 -4.02 -7.79 -4.75
CA ALA A 104 -2.90 -7.92 -5.67
C ALA A 104 -2.07 -6.63 -5.75
N CYS A 105 -2.73 -5.47 -5.79
CA CYS A 105 -2.06 -4.17 -5.76
C CYS A 105 -1.27 -3.97 -4.45
N ARG A 106 -1.88 -4.19 -3.27
CA ARG A 106 -1.18 -4.09 -1.98
C ARG A 106 0.02 -5.03 -1.89
N ARG A 107 -0.12 -6.26 -2.39
CA ARG A 107 0.94 -7.27 -2.36
C ARG A 107 2.16 -6.80 -3.14
N VAL A 108 1.97 -6.20 -4.32
CA VAL A 108 3.09 -5.62 -5.08
C VAL A 108 3.57 -4.35 -4.38
N LEU A 109 2.67 -3.41 -4.08
CA LEU A 109 2.99 -2.10 -3.54
C LEU A 109 3.81 -2.17 -2.24
N LYS A 110 3.47 -3.04 -1.28
CA LYS A 110 4.30 -3.19 -0.07
C LYS A 110 5.74 -3.59 -0.40
N ASN A 111 5.95 -4.47 -1.38
CA ASN A 111 7.27 -4.94 -1.77
C ASN A 111 8.04 -3.92 -2.62
N THR A 112 7.34 -2.94 -3.22
CA THR A 112 8.00 -1.83 -3.93
C THR A 112 8.81 -0.92 -3.00
N TYR A 113 8.41 -0.81 -1.73
CA TYR A 113 9.09 0.07 -0.77
C TYR A 113 10.47 -0.43 -0.34
N PRO A 114 10.65 -1.68 0.14
CA PRO A 114 11.98 -2.22 0.40
C PRO A 114 12.85 -2.21 -0.86
N TYR A 115 12.27 -2.47 -2.03
CA TYR A 115 13.00 -2.42 -3.30
C TYR A 115 13.51 -0.99 -3.59
N ALA A 116 12.64 0.01 -3.50
CA ALA A 116 12.98 1.42 -3.73
C ALA A 116 14.03 1.97 -2.75
N PHE A 117 14.03 1.49 -1.51
CA PHE A 117 15.06 1.85 -0.52
C PHE A 117 16.48 1.54 -1.02
N PHE A 118 16.67 0.39 -1.69
CA PHE A 118 17.97 -0.04 -2.20
C PHE A 118 18.31 0.50 -3.60
N LEU A 119 17.38 1.17 -4.28
CA LEU A 119 17.66 1.76 -5.58
C LEU A 119 18.56 3.01 -5.45
N PRO A 120 19.61 3.12 -6.27
CA PRO A 120 20.42 4.35 -6.34
C PRO A 120 19.61 5.50 -6.96
N LYS A 121 19.88 6.73 -6.54
CA LYS A 121 19.31 7.94 -7.17
C LYS A 121 19.66 7.93 -8.67
N SER A 122 18.64 7.94 -9.50
CA SER A 122 18.72 7.83 -10.96
C SER A 122 17.37 8.19 -11.58
N SER A 123 17.34 8.56 -12.86
CA SER A 123 16.09 8.77 -13.61
C SER A 123 15.21 7.51 -13.62
N ALA A 124 15.86 6.35 -13.64
CA ALA A 124 15.32 5.03 -13.43
C ALA A 124 14.51 4.90 -12.11
N LYS A 125 15.08 5.34 -10.98
CA LYS A 125 14.40 5.39 -9.68
C LYS A 125 13.24 6.39 -9.67
N GLU A 126 13.42 7.56 -10.27
CA GLU A 126 12.35 8.57 -10.36
C GLU A 126 11.13 8.04 -11.13
N LEU A 127 11.36 7.36 -12.25
CA LEU A 127 10.30 6.71 -13.01
C LEU A 127 9.64 5.59 -12.21
N PHE A 128 10.43 4.78 -11.50
CA PHE A 128 9.90 3.77 -10.58
C PHE A 128 8.99 4.39 -9.51
N GLU A 129 9.44 5.45 -8.84
CA GLU A 129 8.67 6.14 -7.80
C GLU A 129 7.41 6.82 -8.38
N ASN A 130 7.43 7.24 -9.66
CA ASN A 130 6.24 7.71 -10.36
C ASN A 130 5.22 6.58 -10.64
N LEU A 131 5.69 5.41 -11.08
CA LEU A 131 4.82 4.25 -11.28
C LEU A 131 4.22 3.77 -9.94
N GLN A 132 5.04 3.74 -8.87
CA GLN A 132 4.63 3.44 -7.51
C GLN A 132 3.53 4.41 -7.03
N ALA A 133 3.75 5.72 -7.17
CA ALA A 133 2.80 6.79 -6.86
C ALA A 133 1.44 6.57 -7.56
N ARG A 134 1.48 6.26 -8.85
CA ARG A 134 0.28 6.02 -9.66
C ARG A 134 -0.48 4.78 -9.21
N LEU A 135 0.24 3.69 -8.88
CA LEU A 135 -0.36 2.47 -8.36
C LEU A 135 -1.00 2.72 -6.99
N GLU A 136 -0.32 3.43 -6.10
CA GLU A 136 -0.81 3.76 -4.75
C GLU A 136 -2.10 4.58 -4.81
N ALA A 137 -2.12 5.68 -5.56
CA ALA A 137 -3.31 6.52 -5.69
C ALA A 137 -4.53 5.75 -6.23
N GLN A 138 -4.32 4.82 -7.16
CA GLN A 138 -5.40 3.97 -7.68
C GLN A 138 -5.85 2.91 -6.66
N THR A 139 -4.89 2.38 -5.89
CA THR A 139 -5.15 1.39 -4.83
C THR A 139 -6.01 2.01 -3.73
N GLU A 140 -5.72 3.22 -3.28
CA GLU A 140 -6.53 3.91 -2.27
C GLU A 140 -7.93 4.24 -2.78
N GLN A 141 -8.07 4.69 -4.03
CA GLN A 141 -9.38 4.93 -4.65
C GLN A 141 -10.25 3.67 -4.68
N LEU A 142 -9.66 2.54 -5.06
CA LEU A 142 -10.35 1.25 -5.07
C LEU A 142 -10.69 0.78 -3.66
N SER A 143 -9.77 0.92 -2.70
CA SER A 143 -10.01 0.58 -1.29
C SER A 143 -11.17 1.39 -0.71
N ALA A 144 -11.16 2.71 -0.90
CA ALA A 144 -12.23 3.58 -0.44
C ALA A 144 -13.58 3.25 -1.07
N ALA A 145 -13.60 2.91 -2.36
CA ALA A 145 -14.82 2.50 -3.05
C ALA A 145 -15.38 1.18 -2.48
N LEU A 146 -14.53 0.17 -2.25
CA LEU A 146 -14.93 -1.13 -1.70
C LEU A 146 -15.35 -1.06 -0.22
N GLU A 147 -14.81 -0.10 0.54
CA GLU A 147 -15.21 0.12 1.94
C GLU A 147 -16.54 0.87 2.09
N SER A 148 -16.99 1.55 1.04
CA SER A 148 -18.26 2.27 1.04
C SER A 148 -19.44 1.28 0.98
N ARG A 149 -20.04 1.00 2.14
CA ARG A 149 -21.19 0.10 2.28
C ARG A 149 -22.55 0.75 2.01
N GLN A 150 -22.62 2.09 1.95
CA GLN A 150 -23.89 2.82 1.74
C GLN A 150 -24.64 2.38 0.47
N PRO A 151 -24.00 2.19 -0.70
CA PRO A 151 -24.72 1.83 -1.92
C PRO A 151 -25.20 0.37 -1.96
N LEU A 152 -24.88 -0.42 -0.93
CA LEU A 152 -25.32 -1.81 -0.76
C LEU A 152 -26.46 -1.94 0.27
N SER A 153 -26.92 -0.82 0.85
CA SER A 153 -27.99 -0.84 1.83
C SER A 153 -29.37 -1.05 1.18
N ALA A 154 -30.36 -1.46 1.99
CA ALA A 154 -31.72 -1.70 1.52
C ALA A 154 -32.39 -0.42 1.03
N GLU A 155 -31.98 0.74 1.56
CA GLU A 155 -32.50 2.06 1.21
C GLU A 155 -31.93 2.62 -0.09
N ALA A 156 -30.85 2.03 -0.62
CA ALA A 156 -30.23 2.50 -1.86
C ALA A 156 -31.17 2.31 -3.07
N THR A 157 -31.12 3.23 -4.00
CA THR A 157 -31.82 3.15 -5.29
C THR A 157 -31.11 2.18 -6.24
N ALA A 158 -31.83 1.71 -7.26
CA ALA A 158 -31.23 0.90 -8.32
C ALA A 158 -30.13 1.66 -9.10
N GLU A 159 -30.29 2.98 -9.25
CA GLU A 159 -29.32 3.85 -9.89
C GLU A 159 -28.02 3.95 -9.08
N GLU A 160 -28.11 4.16 -7.76
CA GLU A 160 -26.95 4.20 -6.86
C GLU A 160 -26.18 2.87 -6.86
N ARG A 161 -26.91 1.74 -6.79
CA ARG A 161 -26.30 0.40 -6.92
C ARG A 161 -25.55 0.24 -8.25
N ARG A 162 -26.16 0.65 -9.35
CA ARG A 162 -25.55 0.56 -10.70
C ARG A 162 -24.33 1.47 -10.82
N ALA A 163 -24.39 2.69 -10.30
CA ALA A 163 -23.28 3.63 -10.31
C ALA A 163 -22.11 3.09 -9.48
N HIS A 164 -22.38 2.54 -8.31
CA HIS A 164 -21.37 1.93 -7.45
C HIS A 164 -20.68 0.71 -8.10
N LYS A 165 -21.47 -0.19 -8.68
CA LYS A 165 -20.96 -1.34 -9.46
C LYS A 165 -20.04 -0.88 -10.58
N THR A 166 -20.49 0.09 -11.38
CA THR A 166 -19.71 0.64 -12.49
C THR A 166 -18.40 1.27 -12.00
N LYS A 167 -18.46 2.01 -10.89
CA LYS A 167 -17.28 2.64 -10.28
C LYS A 167 -16.23 1.59 -9.85
N ILE A 168 -16.63 0.54 -9.15
CA ILE A 168 -15.68 -0.50 -8.68
C ILE A 168 -15.10 -1.28 -9.86
N VAL A 169 -15.92 -1.62 -10.86
CA VAL A 169 -15.43 -2.31 -12.07
C VAL A 169 -14.36 -1.47 -12.78
N ASN A 170 -14.60 -0.17 -12.99
CA ASN A 170 -13.65 0.72 -13.64
C ASN A 170 -12.38 0.89 -12.80
N LEU A 171 -12.51 1.16 -11.49
CA LEU A 171 -11.36 1.30 -10.60
C LEU A 171 -10.53 0.02 -10.52
N GLY A 172 -11.18 -1.14 -10.54
CA GLY A 172 -10.53 -2.45 -10.56
C GLY A 172 -9.78 -2.70 -11.87
N ALA A 173 -10.36 -2.35 -13.02
CA ALA A 173 -9.69 -2.44 -14.31
C ALA A 173 -8.44 -1.54 -14.36
N ASP A 174 -8.55 -0.29 -13.93
CA ASP A 174 -7.45 0.67 -13.86
C ASP A 174 -6.35 0.21 -12.90
N ALA A 175 -6.73 -0.37 -11.75
CA ALA A 175 -5.79 -0.94 -10.79
C ALA A 175 -4.96 -2.06 -11.42
N ARG A 176 -5.59 -2.98 -12.18
CA ARG A 176 -4.88 -4.04 -12.90
C ARG A 176 -3.92 -3.50 -13.96
N VAL A 177 -4.29 -2.42 -14.66
CA VAL A 177 -3.42 -1.76 -15.64
C VAL A 177 -2.19 -1.16 -14.96
N ARG A 178 -2.37 -0.40 -13.88
CA ARG A 178 -1.24 0.22 -13.15
C ARG A 178 -0.35 -0.82 -12.48
N LEU A 179 -0.95 -1.89 -11.96
CA LEU A 179 -0.22 -3.03 -11.43
C LEU A 179 0.66 -3.68 -12.50
N ARG A 180 0.13 -3.83 -13.72
CA ARG A 180 0.90 -4.33 -14.86
C ARG A 180 2.07 -3.40 -15.20
N HIS A 181 1.84 -2.10 -15.36
CA HIS A 181 2.91 -1.15 -15.63
C HIS A 181 4.01 -1.18 -14.54
N MET A 182 3.62 -1.33 -13.27
CA MET A 182 4.58 -1.45 -12.17
C MET A 182 5.44 -2.72 -12.28
N ARG A 183 4.82 -3.85 -12.67
CA ARG A 183 5.51 -5.12 -12.87
C ARG A 183 6.41 -5.12 -14.10
N GLU A 184 5.93 -4.60 -15.22
CA GLU A 184 6.73 -4.44 -16.44
C GLU A 184 7.94 -3.54 -16.16
N GLY A 185 7.75 -2.46 -15.40
CA GLY A 185 8.85 -1.59 -14.97
C GLY A 185 9.92 -2.32 -14.14
N LEU A 186 9.52 -3.30 -13.34
CA LEU A 186 10.43 -4.16 -12.57
C LEU A 186 11.13 -5.21 -13.44
N GLU A 187 10.42 -5.81 -14.40
CA GLU A 187 10.88 -6.95 -15.22
C GLU A 187 11.76 -6.49 -16.40
N GLU A 188 11.42 -5.39 -17.06
CA GLU A 188 12.11 -4.87 -18.25
C GLU A 188 13.33 -3.99 -17.93
N GLY A 189 13.68 -3.86 -16.65
CA GLY A 189 14.94 -3.26 -16.24
C GLY A 189 14.94 -1.73 -16.24
N LEU A 190 13.83 -1.09 -15.83
CA LEU A 190 13.85 0.34 -15.50
C LEU A 190 14.83 0.67 -14.38
N VAL A 191 15.40 -0.33 -13.71
CA VAL A 191 16.43 -0.17 -12.68
C VAL A 191 17.44 -1.31 -12.77
N PRO A 192 18.72 -1.07 -12.42
CA PRO A 192 19.74 -2.11 -12.39
C PRO A 192 19.25 -3.29 -11.56
N LYS A 193 19.51 -4.54 -12.02
CA LYS A 193 19.22 -5.73 -11.22
C LYS A 193 19.86 -5.54 -9.84
N VAL A 194 19.04 -5.44 -8.80
CA VAL A 194 19.51 -5.37 -7.42
C VAL A 194 20.31 -6.64 -7.18
N THR A 195 21.64 -6.50 -7.13
CA THR A 195 22.48 -7.59 -6.68
C THR A 195 22.30 -7.68 -5.18
N PRO A 196 22.08 -8.88 -4.61
CA PRO A 196 21.94 -9.02 -3.17
C PRO A 196 23.21 -8.44 -2.53
N ALA A 197 23.04 -7.41 -1.70
CA ALA A 197 24.14 -6.85 -0.94
C ALA A 197 24.72 -7.97 -0.07
N LYS A 198 26.05 -8.13 -0.09
CA LYS A 198 26.72 -8.98 0.90
C LYS A 198 26.28 -8.51 2.28
N PRO A 199 25.88 -9.41 3.19
CA PRO A 199 25.52 -9.02 4.55
C PRO A 199 26.71 -8.28 5.16
N VAL A 200 26.55 -6.98 5.39
CA VAL A 200 27.52 -6.20 6.16
C VAL A 200 27.27 -6.59 7.61
N MET A 201 28.00 -7.59 8.08
CA MET A 201 28.07 -7.85 9.51
C MET A 201 28.71 -6.62 10.17
N PRO A 202 28.11 -6.04 11.22
CA PRO A 202 28.75 -4.97 11.97
C PRO A 202 30.06 -5.52 12.53
N THR A 203 31.20 -4.96 12.09
CA THR A 203 32.49 -5.26 12.71
C THR A 203 32.46 -4.66 14.10
N VAL A 204 32.21 -5.50 15.10
CA VAL A 204 32.39 -5.15 16.51
C VAL A 204 33.87 -4.82 16.69
N GLY A 205 34.17 -3.52 16.77
CA GLY A 205 35.51 -3.02 17.08
C GLY A 205 35.96 -3.61 18.41
N ARG A 206 37.00 -4.43 18.38
CA ARG A 206 37.64 -4.97 19.57
C ARG A 206 38.26 -3.78 20.33
N PRO A 207 38.00 -3.59 21.64
CA PRO A 207 38.67 -2.54 22.39
C PRO A 207 40.16 -2.86 22.44
N SER A 208 40.98 -1.87 22.09
CA SER A 208 42.42 -1.89 22.30
C SER A 208 42.70 -1.97 23.80
N GLY A 209 43.11 -3.15 24.28
CA GLY A 209 43.52 -3.34 25.67
C GLY A 209 44.76 -2.50 25.98
N SER A 210 44.63 -1.65 26.98
CA SER A 210 45.69 -0.87 27.62
C SER A 210 46.79 -1.78 28.18
N ARG A 211 48.05 -1.34 28.04
CA ARG A 211 49.20 -1.88 28.77
C ARG A 211 48.89 -1.84 30.28
N ALA A 212 49.07 -2.98 30.94
CA ALA A 212 49.12 -3.05 32.39
C ALA A 212 50.50 -2.57 32.86
N ASP A 213 50.54 -1.54 33.69
CA ASP A 213 51.71 -1.22 34.51
C ASP A 213 51.72 -2.14 35.74
N PRO A 214 52.88 -2.73 36.11
CA PRO A 214 52.99 -3.53 37.32
C PRO A 214 53.01 -2.64 38.56
N ILE A 215 52.06 -2.86 39.47
CA ILE A 215 52.05 -2.28 40.81
C ILE A 215 53.20 -2.89 41.62
N LEU A 216 54.07 -2.03 42.13
CA LEU A 216 55.06 -2.32 43.16
C LEU A 216 54.55 -1.70 44.46
N LEU A 217 54.61 -2.51 45.54
CA LEU A 217 54.14 -2.34 46.92
C LEU A 217 52.77 -2.97 47.23
#